data_AF-A0A3D4UIY3-F1
#
_entry.id   AF-A0A3D4UIY3-F1
#
_cell.length_a   1.000
_cell.length_b   1.000
_cell.length_c   1.000
_cell.angle_alpha   90.00
_cell.angle_beta   90.00
_cell.angle_gamma   90.00
#
_symmetry.space_group_name_H-M   'P 1'
#
loop_
_entity.id
_entity.type
_entity.pdbx_description
1 polymer ?
#
loop_
_entity_poly.entity_id
_entity_poly.type
_entity_poly.pdbx_seq_one_letter_code
_entity_poly.pdbx_strand_id
1 'polypeptide(L)'
;MEQASEALNTGRYLDAALRCRSALTLARDEHDFERMHRICMPMLEAQRYLRQDALDSGVIHTIAKPSDIPETPGAECYLFAPSFVGADALRFRKAANDAGFAPFVLTREPTTSKNQWPIVGVAQRVVRVRLDPPENDTPNPKWFSNASERLGDQGIRDALDAAKPDDPPAWVVDDFLDRLDACPEHEKFIMALAQACADAIGQPRPTTKRRRGIVDDPYSF
;
A
#
# COMPACT_ATOMS: atom_id res chain seq x y z
N MET A 1 -8.69 -17.67 5.27
CA MET A 1 -8.64 -16.96 6.57
C MET A 1 -7.85 -17.79 7.57
N GLU A 2 -8.23 -19.05 7.84
CA GLU A 2 -7.52 -19.96 8.76
C GLU A 2 -6.00 -20.00 8.54
N GLN A 3 -5.53 -20.22 7.30
CA GLN A 3 -4.10 -20.24 6.98
C GLN A 3 -3.39 -18.90 7.27
N ALA A 4 -4.08 -17.77 7.14
CA ALA A 4 -3.50 -16.46 7.44
C ALA A 4 -3.38 -16.25 8.96
N SER A 5 -4.41 -16.67 9.72
CA SER A 5 -4.39 -16.67 11.19
C SER A 5 -3.32 -17.61 11.74
N GLU A 6 -3.15 -18.80 11.16
CA GLU A 6 -2.09 -19.74 11.53
C GLU A 6 -0.69 -19.17 11.24
N ALA A 7 -0.50 -18.56 10.07
CA ALA A 7 0.76 -17.88 9.74
C ALA A 7 1.07 -16.76 10.75
N LEU A 8 0.07 -15.95 11.11
CA LEU A 8 0.22 -14.89 12.11
C LEU A 8 0.61 -15.46 13.49
N ASN A 9 -0.09 -16.50 13.96
CA ASN A 9 0.20 -17.16 15.23
C ASN A 9 1.58 -17.81 15.29
N THR A 10 2.14 -18.20 14.14
CA THR A 10 3.47 -18.82 14.02
C THR A 10 4.58 -17.81 13.70
N GLY A 11 4.29 -16.51 13.75
CA GLY A 11 5.28 -15.45 13.48
C GLY A 11 5.67 -15.30 12.01
N ARG A 12 4.95 -15.94 11.08
CA ARG A 12 5.17 -15.82 9.64
C ARG A 12 4.39 -14.63 9.09
N TYR A 13 4.79 -13.42 9.49
CA TYR A 13 4.05 -12.19 9.23
C TYR A 13 3.93 -11.86 7.73
N LEU A 14 4.98 -12.05 6.93
CA LEU A 14 4.91 -11.87 5.48
C LEU A 14 3.88 -12.81 4.84
N ASP A 15 3.94 -14.11 5.19
CA ASP A 15 2.95 -15.09 4.72
C ASP A 15 1.53 -14.70 5.11
N ALA A 16 1.34 -14.24 6.35
CA ALA A 16 0.04 -13.79 6.85
C ALA A 16 -0.48 -12.60 6.04
N ALA A 17 0.36 -11.60 5.77
CA ALA A 17 0.00 -10.42 4.98
C ALA A 17 -0.38 -10.80 3.53
N LEU A 18 0.43 -11.61 2.86
CA LEU A 18 0.17 -12.05 1.47
C LEU A 18 -1.10 -12.90 1.36
N ARG A 19 -1.34 -13.79 2.33
CA ARG A 19 -2.57 -14.59 2.39
C ARG A 19 -3.80 -13.73 2.66
N CYS A 20 -3.68 -12.70 3.52
CA CYS A 20 -4.77 -11.75 3.73
C CYS A 20 -5.10 -10.97 2.47
N ARG A 21 -4.09 -10.48 1.73
CA ARG A 21 -4.30 -9.78 0.45
C ARG A 21 -5.00 -10.65 -0.60
N SER A 22 -4.56 -11.91 -0.72
CA SER A 22 -5.19 -12.87 -1.63
C SER A 22 -6.64 -13.15 -1.20
N ALA A 23 -6.88 -13.32 0.11
CA ALA A 23 -8.22 -13.54 0.65
C ALA A 23 -9.15 -12.32 0.49
N LEU A 24 -8.64 -11.09 0.58
CA LEU A 24 -9.40 -9.86 0.31
C LEU A 24 -9.90 -9.83 -1.14
N THR A 25 -9.05 -10.21 -2.08
CA THR A 25 -9.40 -10.26 -3.51
C THR A 25 -10.53 -11.27 -3.74
N LEU A 26 -10.39 -12.50 -3.20
CA LEU A 26 -11.41 -13.54 -3.31
C LEU A 26 -12.74 -13.13 -2.65
N ALA A 27 -12.69 -12.58 -1.44
CA ALA A 27 -13.89 -12.12 -0.73
C ALA A 27 -14.57 -10.96 -1.47
N ARG A 28 -13.79 -10.08 -2.11
CA ARG A 28 -14.33 -9.00 -2.93
C ARG A 28 -15.07 -9.52 -4.15
N ASP A 29 -14.51 -10.51 -4.86
CA ASP A 29 -15.16 -11.14 -6.01
C ASP A 29 -16.51 -11.78 -5.62
N GLU A 30 -16.57 -12.39 -4.44
CA GLU A 30 -17.79 -12.97 -3.84
C GLU A 30 -18.78 -11.91 -3.28
N HIS A 31 -18.37 -10.64 -3.22
CA HIS A 31 -19.08 -9.54 -2.55
C HIS A 31 -19.34 -9.82 -1.06
N ASP A 32 -18.41 -10.52 -0.40
CA ASP A 32 -18.46 -10.86 1.01
C ASP A 32 -17.72 -9.79 1.84
N PHE A 33 -18.38 -8.65 2.03
CA PHE A 33 -17.82 -7.52 2.78
C PHE A 33 -17.61 -7.82 4.27
N GLU A 34 -18.40 -8.73 4.84
CA GLU A 34 -18.21 -9.17 6.22
C GLU A 34 -16.88 -9.92 6.38
N ARG A 35 -16.59 -10.84 5.45
CA ARG A 35 -15.31 -11.53 5.41
C ARG A 35 -14.15 -10.58 5.14
N MET A 36 -14.32 -9.60 4.23
CA MET A 36 -13.30 -8.58 3.99
C MET A 36 -12.98 -7.77 5.25
N HIS A 37 -14.00 -7.30 5.98
CA HIS A 37 -13.84 -6.59 7.24
C HIS A 37 -13.02 -7.42 8.24
N ARG A 38 -13.36 -8.70 8.41
CA ARG A 38 -12.63 -9.63 9.30
C ARG A 38 -11.19 -9.88 8.85
N ILE A 39 -10.90 -9.91 7.54
CA ILE A 39 -9.54 -10.11 7.01
C ILE A 39 -8.64 -8.90 7.27
N CYS A 40 -9.20 -7.69 7.35
CA CYS A 40 -8.39 -6.48 7.59
C CYS A 40 -7.65 -6.53 8.94
N MET A 41 -8.20 -7.18 9.96
CA MET A 41 -7.59 -7.25 11.30
C MET A 41 -6.27 -8.05 11.34
N PRO A 42 -6.21 -9.33 10.89
CA PRO A 42 -4.93 -10.05 10.82
C PRO A 42 -3.96 -9.42 9.82
N MET A 43 -4.47 -8.78 8.75
CA MET A 43 -3.61 -8.05 7.82
C MET A 43 -2.94 -6.85 8.50
N LEU A 44 -3.69 -6.09 9.30
CA LEU A 44 -3.19 -4.95 10.04
C LEU A 44 -2.06 -5.37 10.99
N GLU A 45 -2.28 -6.43 11.76
CA GLU A 45 -1.26 -6.90 12.72
C GLU A 45 0.01 -7.37 12.02
N ALA A 46 -0.13 -8.13 10.93
CA ALA A 46 1.00 -8.55 10.13
C ALA A 46 1.80 -7.35 9.57
N GLN A 47 1.11 -6.39 8.98
CA GLN A 47 1.75 -5.20 8.39
C GLN A 47 2.41 -4.31 9.45
N ARG A 48 1.82 -4.19 10.63
CA ARG A 48 2.41 -3.46 11.75
C ARG A 48 3.76 -4.06 12.15
N TYR A 49 3.83 -5.38 12.28
CA TYR A 49 5.08 -6.06 12.60
C TYR A 49 6.14 -5.85 11.52
N LEU A 50 5.81 -6.11 10.24
CA LEU A 50 6.75 -5.98 9.13
C LEU A 50 7.31 -4.55 9.01
N ARG A 51 6.44 -3.55 9.18
CA ARG A 51 6.85 -2.15 9.20
C ARG A 51 7.80 -1.85 10.36
N GLN A 52 7.46 -2.32 11.56
CA GLN A 52 8.25 -2.06 12.75
C GLN A 52 9.64 -2.70 12.63
N ASP A 53 9.71 -3.95 12.17
CA ASP A 53 10.95 -4.68 11.93
C ASP A 53 11.88 -3.92 10.96
N ALA A 54 11.34 -3.46 9.83
CA ALA A 54 12.10 -2.68 8.86
C ALA A 54 12.60 -1.34 9.41
N LEU A 55 11.81 -0.65 10.25
CA LEU A 55 12.21 0.60 10.89
C LEU A 55 13.25 0.39 11.99
N ASP A 56 13.11 -0.68 12.78
CA ASP A 56 14.00 -1.02 13.89
C ASP A 56 15.38 -1.49 13.41
N SER A 57 15.49 -1.96 12.16
CA SER A 57 16.79 -2.19 11.52
C SER A 57 17.69 -0.95 11.56
N GLY A 58 17.09 0.25 11.51
CA GLY A 58 17.79 1.53 11.38
C GLY A 58 18.48 1.73 10.03
N VAL A 59 18.40 0.77 9.10
CA VAL A 59 19.05 0.79 7.80
C VAL A 59 18.08 1.33 6.75
N ILE A 60 18.51 2.36 6.02
CA ILE A 60 17.78 2.91 4.88
C ILE A 60 18.69 2.93 3.67
N HIS A 61 18.35 2.14 2.65
CA HIS A 61 19.04 2.13 1.37
C HIS A 61 18.42 3.18 0.43
N THR A 62 19.22 4.12 -0.06
CA THR A 62 18.76 5.08 -1.08
C THR A 62 19.16 4.56 -2.45
N ILE A 63 18.17 4.19 -3.26
CA ILE A 63 18.36 3.51 -4.54
C ILE A 63 18.20 4.53 -5.68
N ALA A 64 19.29 5.06 -6.22
CA ALA A 64 19.29 6.04 -7.31
C ALA A 64 19.58 5.40 -8.68
N LYS A 65 20.21 4.23 -8.69
CA LYS A 65 20.44 3.36 -9.85
C LYS A 65 20.39 1.89 -9.43
N PRO A 66 20.22 0.93 -10.36
CA PRO A 66 20.07 -0.48 -10.00
C PRO A 66 21.23 -1.07 -9.19
N SER A 67 22.45 -0.58 -9.40
CA SER A 67 23.63 -1.01 -8.65
C SER A 67 23.66 -0.57 -7.18
N ASP A 68 22.74 0.31 -6.77
CA ASP A 68 22.62 0.75 -5.37
C ASP A 68 21.79 -0.25 -4.54
N ILE A 69 21.10 -1.19 -5.19
CA ILE A 69 20.42 -2.28 -4.49
C ILE A 69 21.50 -3.20 -3.91
N PRO A 70 21.45 -3.52 -2.60
CA PRO A 70 22.40 -4.45 -1.99
C PRO A 70 22.43 -5.81 -2.70
N GLU A 71 23.59 -6.46 -2.73
CA GLU A 71 23.71 -7.83 -3.28
C GLU A 71 22.80 -8.83 -2.56
N THR A 72 22.61 -8.63 -1.25
CA THR A 72 21.71 -9.41 -0.39
C THR A 72 20.70 -8.48 0.27
N PRO A 73 19.61 -8.11 -0.43
CA PRO A 73 18.56 -7.26 0.13
C PRO A 73 17.80 -8.01 1.24
N GLY A 74 17.31 -7.26 2.23
CA GLY A 74 16.62 -7.78 3.41
C GLY A 74 15.37 -6.98 3.80
N ALA A 75 14.83 -7.28 4.98
CA ALA A 75 13.66 -6.62 5.56
C ALA A 75 14.04 -5.25 6.18
N GLU A 76 14.50 -4.33 5.35
CA GLU A 76 14.96 -3.00 5.76
C GLU A 76 14.14 -1.92 5.04
N CYS A 77 14.49 -0.65 5.24
CA CYS A 77 13.87 0.47 4.54
C CYS A 77 14.58 0.76 3.21
N TYR A 78 13.81 1.00 2.15
CA TYR A 78 14.32 1.30 0.81
C TYR A 78 13.65 2.56 0.26
N LEU A 79 14.44 3.59 -0.03
CA LEU A 79 13.99 4.80 -0.72
C LEU A 79 14.45 4.78 -2.18
N PHE A 80 13.52 4.51 -3.09
CA PHE A 80 13.79 4.64 -4.52
C PHE A 80 13.82 6.13 -4.89
N ALA A 81 14.99 6.60 -5.29
CA ALA A 81 15.28 7.99 -5.58
C ALA A 81 14.90 8.35 -7.04
N PRO A 82 14.88 9.65 -7.42
CA PRO A 82 14.13 10.19 -8.56
C PRO A 82 14.36 9.62 -9.96
N SER A 83 15.41 8.83 -10.17
CA SER A 83 15.68 8.17 -11.45
C SER A 83 14.78 6.94 -11.68
N PHE A 84 14.05 6.51 -10.65
CA PHE A 84 13.08 5.43 -10.71
C PHE A 84 11.65 5.96 -10.70
N VAL A 85 10.74 5.21 -11.35
CA VAL A 85 9.31 5.44 -11.22
C VAL A 85 8.75 4.54 -10.12
N GLY A 86 7.61 4.89 -9.52
CA GLY A 86 7.03 4.07 -8.46
C GLY A 86 6.67 2.63 -8.89
N ALA A 87 6.58 2.37 -10.20
CA ALA A 87 6.45 1.02 -10.73
C ALA A 87 7.72 0.16 -10.50
N ASP A 88 8.91 0.75 -10.46
CA ASP A 88 10.17 0.06 -10.13
C ASP A 88 10.18 -0.39 -8.67
N ALA A 89 9.80 0.50 -7.76
CA ALA A 89 9.67 0.19 -6.34
C ALA A 89 8.62 -0.91 -6.10
N LEU A 90 7.48 -0.87 -6.81
CA LEU A 90 6.48 -1.93 -6.75
C LEU A 90 7.04 -3.28 -7.25
N ARG A 91 7.80 -3.29 -8.35
CA ARG A 91 8.46 -4.50 -8.86
C ARG A 91 9.45 -5.06 -7.86
N PHE A 92 10.30 -4.21 -7.27
CA PHE A 92 11.25 -4.60 -6.23
C PHE A 92 10.54 -5.24 -5.03
N ARG A 93 9.50 -4.59 -4.49
CA ARG A 93 8.74 -5.14 -3.36
C ARG A 93 8.09 -6.48 -3.69
N LYS A 94 7.53 -6.65 -4.89
CA LYS A 94 6.97 -7.94 -5.32
C LYS A 94 8.04 -9.04 -5.38
N ALA A 95 9.17 -8.76 -6.03
CA ALA A 95 10.28 -9.71 -6.11
C ALA A 95 10.85 -10.07 -4.73
N ALA A 96 10.92 -9.10 -3.82
CA ALA A 96 11.34 -9.32 -2.44
C ALA A 96 10.37 -10.23 -1.67
N ASN A 97 9.07 -9.97 -1.78
CA ASN A 97 8.04 -10.81 -1.16
C ASN A 97 8.11 -12.24 -1.68
N ASP A 98 8.30 -12.42 -3.00
CA ASP A 98 8.46 -13.74 -3.63
C ASP A 98 9.75 -14.45 -3.16
N ALA A 99 10.79 -13.68 -2.83
CA ALA A 99 12.02 -14.17 -2.22
C ALA A 99 11.93 -14.40 -0.70
N GLY A 100 10.79 -14.11 -0.08
CA GLY A 100 10.50 -14.44 1.32
C GLY A 100 10.85 -13.37 2.35
N PHE A 101 11.08 -12.12 1.93
CA PHE A 101 11.29 -10.99 2.85
C PHE A 101 10.41 -9.78 2.50
N ALA A 102 10.13 -8.93 3.48
CA ALA A 102 9.22 -7.80 3.33
C ALA A 102 9.95 -6.47 3.55
N PRO A 103 10.45 -5.81 2.49
CA PRO A 103 11.09 -4.51 2.62
C PRO A 103 10.04 -3.41 2.79
N PHE A 104 10.38 -2.37 3.55
CA PHE A 104 9.56 -1.17 3.65
C PHE A 104 10.00 -0.16 2.59
N VAL A 105 9.20 0.01 1.54
CA VAL A 105 9.61 0.72 0.32
C VAL A 105 8.84 2.01 0.12
N LEU A 106 9.57 3.12 -0.07
CA LEU A 106 9.02 4.40 -0.53
C LEU A 106 9.68 4.81 -1.86
N THR A 107 8.94 5.53 -2.69
CA THR A 107 9.48 6.16 -3.90
C THR A 107 9.46 7.66 -3.77
N ARG A 108 10.55 8.30 -4.17
CA ARG A 108 10.68 9.76 -4.28
C ARG A 108 10.78 10.15 -5.75
N GLU A 109 9.97 11.10 -6.18
CA GLU A 109 10.09 11.79 -7.48
C GLU A 109 11.03 13.00 -7.40
N PRO A 110 11.42 13.61 -8.55
CA PRO A 110 12.28 14.80 -8.54
C PRO A 110 11.77 15.93 -7.63
N THR A 111 12.71 16.63 -6.99
CA THR A 111 12.39 17.76 -6.11
C THR A 111 11.58 18.82 -6.88
N THR A 112 10.50 19.29 -6.26
CA THR A 112 9.66 20.33 -6.83
C THR A 112 10.34 21.69 -6.81
N SER A 113 9.83 22.67 -7.55
CA SER A 113 10.29 24.06 -7.49
C SER A 113 10.16 24.72 -6.11
N LYS A 114 9.35 24.14 -5.21
CA LYS A 114 9.20 24.57 -3.81
C LYS A 114 10.16 23.86 -2.85
N ASN A 115 11.18 23.20 -3.38
CA ASN A 115 12.15 22.40 -2.62
C ASN A 115 11.51 21.23 -1.82
N GLN A 116 10.32 20.78 -2.21
CA GLN A 116 9.66 19.64 -1.56
C GLN A 116 9.95 18.35 -2.32
N TRP A 117 10.10 17.25 -1.58
CA TRP A 117 10.20 15.89 -2.11
C TRP A 117 8.79 15.32 -2.30
N PRO A 118 8.39 15.00 -3.54
CA PRO A 118 7.19 14.20 -3.77
C PRO A 118 7.47 12.75 -3.42
N ILE A 119 6.70 12.17 -2.51
CA ILE A 119 6.71 10.74 -2.20
C ILE A 119 5.49 10.10 -2.86
N VAL A 120 5.71 8.96 -3.53
CA VAL A 120 4.73 8.31 -4.39
C VAL A 120 4.61 6.84 -4.03
N GLY A 121 3.37 6.39 -3.89
CA GLY A 121 2.98 4.99 -3.88
C GLY A 121 2.23 4.65 -5.16
N VAL A 122 2.56 3.51 -5.78
CA VAL A 122 1.92 3.06 -7.02
C VAL A 122 1.16 1.77 -6.77
N ALA A 123 -0.11 1.81 -7.18
CA ALA A 123 -1.02 0.68 -7.25
C ALA A 123 -1.86 0.81 -8.54
N GLN A 124 -3.07 0.27 -8.55
CA GLN A 124 -4.03 0.57 -9.62
C GLN A 124 -4.37 2.08 -9.66
N ARG A 125 -4.28 2.76 -8.51
CA ARG A 125 -4.25 4.22 -8.42
C ARG A 125 -2.96 4.68 -7.73
N VAL A 126 -2.43 5.81 -8.19
CA VAL A 126 -1.23 6.44 -7.63
C VAL A 126 -1.65 7.33 -6.46
N VAL A 127 -0.90 7.25 -5.36
CA VAL A 127 -1.02 8.16 -4.21
C VAL A 127 0.26 8.98 -4.14
N ARG A 128 0.14 10.30 -3.92
CA ARG A 128 1.29 11.21 -3.89
C ARG A 128 1.15 12.25 -2.78
N VAL A 129 2.23 12.46 -2.03
CA VAL A 129 2.35 13.58 -1.07
C VAL A 129 3.60 14.40 -1.34
N ARG A 130 3.61 15.64 -0.88
CA ARG A 130 4.78 16.52 -0.91
C ARG A 130 5.24 16.82 0.51
N LEU A 131 6.49 16.53 0.79
CA LEU A 131 7.11 16.63 2.09
C LEU A 131 8.34 17.53 2.01
N ASP A 132 8.72 18.12 3.12
CA ASP A 132 10.05 18.72 3.21
C ASP A 132 11.11 17.60 3.20
N PRO A 133 12.28 17.85 2.56
CA PRO A 133 13.40 16.92 2.58
C PRO A 133 13.80 16.59 4.03
N PRO A 134 14.38 15.40 4.28
CA PRO A 134 15.04 15.14 5.56
C PRO A 134 16.24 16.08 5.73
N GLU A 135 16.71 16.22 6.96
CA GLU A 135 17.89 17.03 7.26
C GLU A 135 19.11 16.54 6.45
N ASN A 136 19.84 17.47 5.85
CA ASN A 136 20.98 17.18 4.96
C ASN A 136 20.65 16.19 3.83
N ASP A 137 19.39 16.17 3.35
CA ASP A 137 18.90 15.24 2.33
C ASP A 137 19.13 13.76 2.67
N THR A 138 19.30 13.42 3.95
CA THR A 138 19.60 12.06 4.42
C THR A 138 18.42 11.49 5.21
N PRO A 139 17.63 10.56 4.63
CA PRO A 139 16.51 9.94 5.32
C PRO A 139 16.96 9.22 6.59
N ASN A 140 16.17 9.34 7.65
CA ASN A 140 16.30 8.57 8.88
C ASN A 140 14.96 7.86 9.18
N PRO A 141 14.92 6.86 10.09
CA PRO A 141 13.69 6.10 10.34
C PRO A 141 12.50 6.96 10.75
N LYS A 142 12.73 8.07 11.49
CA LYS A 142 11.68 9.01 11.88
C LYS A 142 11.08 9.73 10.67
N TRP A 143 11.90 10.24 9.76
CA TRP A 143 11.44 10.88 8.53
C TRP A 143 10.74 9.87 7.63
N PHE A 144 11.31 8.66 7.48
CA PHE A 144 10.76 7.61 6.62
C PHE A 144 9.37 7.16 7.10
N SER A 145 9.22 6.93 8.40
CA SER A 145 7.94 6.61 9.03
C SER A 145 6.92 7.75 8.84
N ASN A 146 7.32 9.01 9.05
CA ASN A 146 6.45 10.17 8.82
C ASN A 146 6.02 10.30 7.35
N ALA A 147 6.94 10.06 6.41
CA ALA A 147 6.65 10.10 4.99
C ALA A 147 5.59 9.06 4.60
N SER A 148 5.74 7.84 5.10
CA SER A 148 4.74 6.78 4.89
C SER A 148 3.40 7.09 5.55
N GLU A 149 3.39 7.66 6.77
CA GLU A 149 2.14 8.08 7.43
C GLU A 149 1.40 9.12 6.59
N ARG A 150 2.12 10.15 6.12
CA ARG A 150 1.49 11.19 5.29
C ARG A 150 0.98 10.63 3.96
N LEU A 151 1.74 9.72 3.34
CA LEU A 151 1.34 9.04 2.11
C LEU A 151 0.05 8.23 2.32
N GLY A 152 -0.04 7.45 3.40
CA GLY A 152 -1.23 6.67 3.72
C GLY A 152 -2.44 7.54 4.09
N ASP A 153 -2.25 8.59 4.88
CA ASP A 153 -3.30 9.57 5.18
C ASP A 153 -3.83 10.23 3.89
N GLN A 154 -2.97 10.49 2.91
CA GLN A 154 -3.39 10.97 1.59
C GLN A 154 -4.14 9.89 0.81
N GLY A 155 -3.70 8.63 0.87
CA GLY A 155 -4.41 7.52 0.23
C GLY A 155 -5.84 7.36 0.75
N ILE A 156 -6.07 7.58 2.05
CA ILE A 156 -7.41 7.60 2.65
C ILE A 156 -8.23 8.76 2.06
N ARG A 157 -7.69 9.98 2.04
CA ARG A 157 -8.36 11.15 1.44
C ARG A 157 -8.72 10.89 -0.02
N ASP A 158 -7.76 10.42 -0.81
CA ASP A 158 -7.96 10.15 -2.24
C ASP A 158 -9.03 9.07 -2.49
N ALA A 159 -9.16 8.08 -1.59
CA ALA A 159 -10.20 7.06 -1.69
C ALA A 159 -11.59 7.63 -1.36
N LEU A 160 -11.69 8.43 -0.30
CA LEU A 160 -12.95 9.07 0.11
C LEU A 160 -13.40 10.14 -0.88
N ASP A 161 -12.49 10.97 -1.39
CA ASP A 161 -12.77 12.02 -2.37
C ASP A 161 -13.15 11.46 -3.75
N ALA A 162 -12.77 10.21 -4.03
CA ALA A 162 -13.20 9.51 -5.24
C ALA A 162 -14.68 9.11 -5.16
N ALA A 163 -15.25 8.93 -3.97
CA ALA A 163 -16.64 8.58 -3.77
C ALA A 163 -17.58 9.77 -3.99
N LYS A 164 -18.73 9.53 -4.62
CA LYS A 164 -19.82 10.49 -4.75
C LYS A 164 -20.91 10.20 -3.70
N PRO A 165 -21.74 11.19 -3.32
CA PRO A 165 -22.77 11.01 -2.30
C PRO A 165 -23.72 9.83 -2.52
N ASP A 166 -24.02 9.51 -3.77
CA ASP A 166 -24.94 8.42 -4.15
C ASP A 166 -24.23 7.15 -4.60
N ASP A 167 -22.91 7.07 -4.46
CA ASP A 167 -22.17 5.86 -4.85
C ASP A 167 -22.50 4.72 -3.88
N PRO A 168 -22.80 3.50 -4.38
CA PRO A 168 -22.91 2.31 -3.57
C PRO A 168 -21.68 2.11 -2.66
N PRO A 169 -21.86 1.72 -1.38
CA PRO A 169 -20.75 1.48 -0.45
C PRO A 169 -19.69 0.51 -0.96
N ALA A 170 -20.10 -0.50 -1.76
CA ALA A 170 -19.18 -1.41 -2.44
C ALA A 170 -18.13 -0.70 -3.33
N TRP A 171 -18.48 0.43 -3.92
CA TRP A 171 -17.56 1.22 -4.74
C TRP A 171 -16.56 2.03 -3.93
N VAL A 172 -16.92 2.40 -2.70
CA VAL A 172 -15.99 3.02 -1.75
C VAL A 172 -14.94 2.00 -1.35
N VAL A 173 -15.34 0.75 -1.08
CA VAL A 173 -14.42 -0.37 -0.85
C VAL A 173 -13.45 -0.54 -2.02
N ASP A 174 -13.96 -0.48 -3.27
CA ASP A 174 -13.11 -0.55 -4.47
C ASP A 174 -12.07 0.57 -4.51
N ASP A 175 -12.44 1.81 -4.19
CA ASP A 175 -11.51 2.95 -4.19
C ASP A 175 -10.36 2.79 -3.18
N PHE A 176 -10.61 2.12 -2.05
CA PHE A 176 -9.56 1.71 -1.12
C PHE A 176 -8.71 0.56 -1.69
N LEU A 177 -9.32 -0.48 -2.25
CA LEU A 177 -8.58 -1.62 -2.81
C LEU A 177 -7.59 -1.22 -3.90
N ASP A 178 -7.96 -0.27 -4.77
CA ASP A 178 -7.05 0.19 -5.84
C ASP A 178 -5.79 0.90 -5.35
N ARG A 179 -5.83 1.38 -4.11
CA ARG A 179 -4.75 2.14 -3.48
C ARG A 179 -4.02 1.33 -2.41
N LEU A 180 -4.50 0.13 -2.06
CA LEU A 180 -3.91 -0.70 -1.02
C LEU A 180 -2.43 -0.98 -1.29
N ASP A 181 -2.05 -1.21 -2.55
CA ASP A 181 -0.65 -1.43 -2.95
C ASP A 181 0.22 -0.17 -2.87
N ALA A 182 -0.37 1.03 -2.84
CA ALA A 182 0.38 2.27 -2.78
C ALA A 182 0.87 2.53 -1.35
N CYS A 183 0.11 2.06 -0.34
CA CYS A 183 0.39 2.25 1.07
C CYS A 183 0.12 0.96 1.89
N PRO A 184 0.75 -0.19 1.56
CA PRO A 184 0.32 -1.49 2.08
C PRO A 184 0.59 -1.68 3.58
N GLU A 185 1.54 -0.93 4.14
CA GLU A 185 1.91 -0.97 5.55
C GLU A 185 1.20 0.10 6.41
N HIS A 186 0.29 0.89 5.83
CA HIS A 186 -0.34 2.00 6.54
C HIS A 186 -1.54 1.56 7.38
N GLU A 187 -1.37 1.59 8.71
CA GLU A 187 -2.36 1.12 9.68
C GLU A 187 -3.73 1.79 9.52
N LYS A 188 -3.79 3.13 9.51
CA LYS A 188 -5.08 3.83 9.39
C LYS A 188 -5.75 3.57 8.04
N PHE A 189 -4.98 3.25 7.00
CA PHE A 189 -5.54 2.95 5.68
C PHE A 189 -6.26 1.60 5.71
N ILE A 190 -5.65 0.60 6.34
CA ILE A 190 -6.26 -0.72 6.53
C ILE A 190 -7.49 -0.62 7.44
N MET A 191 -7.43 0.19 8.50
CA MET A 191 -8.59 0.46 9.36
C MET A 191 -9.73 1.15 8.59
N ALA A 192 -9.41 2.15 7.76
CA ALA A 192 -10.41 2.84 6.94
C ALA A 192 -11.03 1.89 5.89
N LEU A 193 -10.24 1.02 5.26
CA LEU A 193 -10.75 -0.04 4.40
C LEU A 193 -11.67 -1.00 5.18
N ALA A 194 -11.31 -1.39 6.40
CA ALA A 194 -12.15 -2.23 7.25
C ALA A 194 -13.49 -1.56 7.57
N GLN A 195 -13.48 -0.25 7.82
CA GLN A 195 -14.70 0.53 8.04
C GLN A 195 -15.55 0.60 6.76
N ALA A 196 -14.94 0.88 5.60
CA ALA A 196 -15.66 0.87 4.33
C ALA A 196 -16.30 -0.50 4.03
N CYS A 197 -15.62 -1.60 4.39
CA CYS A 197 -16.20 -2.94 4.30
C CYS A 197 -17.39 -3.10 5.24
N ALA A 198 -17.29 -2.63 6.49
CA ALA A 198 -18.38 -2.68 7.46
C ALA A 198 -19.62 -1.91 6.97
N ASP A 199 -19.42 -0.72 6.40
CA ASP A 199 -20.50 0.11 5.85
C ASP A 199 -21.20 -0.55 4.65
N ALA A 200 -20.49 -1.43 3.92
CA ALA A 200 -21.03 -2.19 2.80
C ALA A 200 -21.77 -3.48 3.20
N ILE A 201 -21.69 -3.92 4.46
CA ILE A 201 -22.38 -5.13 4.92
C ILE A 201 -23.90 -4.96 4.80
N GLY A 202 -24.56 -5.91 4.14
CA GLY A 202 -26.01 -5.92 3.94
C GLY A 202 -26.52 -4.90 2.92
N GLN A 203 -25.64 -4.13 2.28
CA GLN A 203 -26.02 -3.14 1.28
C GLN A 203 -26.31 -3.79 -0.09
N PRO A 204 -27.21 -3.21 -0.90
CA PRO A 204 -27.50 -3.71 -2.24
C PRO A 204 -26.24 -3.75 -3.11
N ARG A 205 -26.11 -4.82 -3.90
CA ARG A 205 -25.01 -4.93 -4.87
C ARG A 205 -25.19 -3.89 -5.98
N PRO A 206 -24.11 -3.21 -6.40
CA PRO A 206 -24.17 -2.34 -7.57
C PRO A 206 -24.61 -3.13 -8.81
N THR A 207 -25.63 -2.66 -9.50
CA THR A 207 -26.12 -3.26 -10.76
C THR A 207 -25.34 -2.77 -11.98
N THR A 208 -24.58 -1.69 -11.82
CA THR A 208 -23.76 -1.08 -12.87
C THR A 208 -22.28 -1.25 -12.56
N LYS A 209 -21.48 -1.33 -13.63
CA LYS A 209 -20.02 -1.25 -13.50
C LYS A 209 -19.63 0.22 -13.40
N ARG A 210 -19.06 0.63 -12.27
CA ARG A 210 -18.55 2.00 -12.08
C ARG A 210 -17.41 2.33 -13.03
N ARG A 211 -16.53 1.34 -13.22
CA ARG A 211 -15.34 1.44 -14.05
C ARG A 211 -15.63 0.70 -15.33
N ARG A 212 -15.36 1.36 -16.47
CA ARG A 212 -15.16 0.61 -17.71
C ARG A 212 -14.11 -0.45 -17.38
N GLY A 213 -14.33 -1.69 -17.80
CA GLY A 213 -13.22 -2.65 -17.84
C GLY A 213 -12.05 -1.99 -18.56
N ILE A 214 -10.83 -2.46 -18.31
CA ILE A 214 -9.71 -2.15 -19.20
C ILE A 214 -10.14 -2.62 -20.59
N VAL A 215 -10.75 -1.73 -21.35
CA VAL A 215 -10.82 -1.84 -22.79
C VAL A 215 -9.42 -1.43 -23.16
N ASP A 216 -8.67 -2.35 -23.75
CA ASP A 216 -7.53 -2.04 -24.59
C ASP A 216 -8.02 -1.11 -25.71
N ASP A 217 -8.29 0.14 -25.38
CA ASP A 217 -8.39 1.22 -26.34
C ASP A 217 -7.01 1.87 -26.37
N PRO A 218 -6.14 1.50 -27.34
CA PRO A 218 -4.82 2.09 -27.47
C PRO A 218 -4.85 3.60 -27.77
N TYR A 219 -6.03 4.24 -27.80
CA TYR A 219 -6.23 5.65 -28.11
C TYR A 219 -6.92 6.47 -27.00
N SER A 220 -7.15 5.93 -25.79
CA SER A 220 -7.61 6.77 -24.68
C SER A 220 -6.43 7.52 -24.04
N PHE A 221 -6.21 8.76 -24.48
CA PHE A 221 -5.30 9.73 -23.85
C PHE A 221 -5.90 10.38 -22.61
#